data_AF-N9KYK3-F1
#
_entry.id   AF-N9KYK3-F1
#
_cell.length_a   1.000
_cell.length_b   1.000
_cell.length_c   1.000
_cell.angle_alpha   90.00
_cell.angle_beta   90.00
_cell.angle_gamma   90.00
#
_symmetry.space_group_name_H-M   'P 1'
#
loop_
_entity.id
_entity.type
_entity.pdbx_description
1 polymer ?
#
loop_
_entity_poly.entity_id
_entity_poly.type
_entity_poly.pdbx_seq_one_letter_code
_entity_poly.pdbx_strand_id
1 'polypeptide(L)'
;MSEKWLSDRIAYIQGLKNPSLTQKTLVELYNIPEHERTPTNTKHLNTLIKAERTADRAAAAQRAAKKIFTEEQAKKRKERTHKLVQLGALFEIANLDNHNPAELLGILLKAAELPQDDPKWALWREYGQQTLNQRKDNKK
;
A
#
# COMPACT_ATOMS: atom_id res chain seq x y z
N MET A 1 25.48 -14.71 13.77
CA MET A 1 24.60 -13.67 13.19
C MET A 1 25.05 -13.20 11.79
N SER A 2 26.35 -13.19 11.44
CA SER A 2 26.85 -12.78 10.11
C SER A 2 26.59 -13.80 8.99
N GLU A 3 26.70 -15.10 9.28
CA GLU A 3 26.60 -16.16 8.27
C GLU A 3 25.20 -16.29 7.66
N LYS A 4 24.15 -16.22 8.49
CA LYS A 4 22.77 -16.34 8.02
C LYS A 4 22.39 -15.24 7.02
N TRP A 5 22.80 -14.01 7.27
CA TRP A 5 22.55 -12.92 6.32
C TRP A 5 23.29 -13.16 5.00
N LEU A 6 24.52 -13.67 5.07
CA LEU A 6 25.32 -13.93 3.87
C LEU A 6 24.71 -15.07 3.04
N SER A 7 24.31 -16.18 3.67
CA SER A 7 23.64 -17.29 2.98
C SER A 7 22.34 -16.84 2.31
N ASP A 8 21.51 -16.07 3.02
CA ASP A 8 20.24 -15.55 2.48
C ASP A 8 20.51 -14.59 1.30
N ARG A 9 21.56 -13.75 1.38
CA ARG A 9 21.95 -12.82 0.32
C ARG A 9 22.48 -13.55 -0.92
N ILE A 10 23.27 -14.61 -0.73
CA ILE A 10 23.78 -15.43 -1.83
C ILE A 10 22.62 -16.13 -2.56
N ALA A 11 21.68 -16.73 -1.81
CA ALA A 11 20.48 -17.33 -2.39
C ALA A 11 19.64 -16.30 -3.18
N TYR A 12 19.49 -15.09 -2.65
CA TYR A 12 18.84 -13.99 -3.35
C TYR A 12 19.57 -13.62 -4.66
N ILE A 13 20.90 -13.46 -4.61
CA ILE A 13 21.71 -13.10 -5.80
C ILE A 13 21.62 -14.18 -6.87
N GLN A 14 21.64 -15.46 -6.50
CA GLN A 14 21.49 -16.58 -7.44
C GLN A 14 20.13 -16.60 -8.13
N GLY A 15 19.08 -16.09 -7.48
CA GLY A 15 17.74 -15.93 -8.07
C GLY A 15 17.56 -14.70 -8.95
N LEU A 16 18.55 -13.80 -9.05
CA LEU A 16 18.47 -12.62 -9.90
C LEU A 16 18.60 -13.00 -11.38
N LYS A 17 17.74 -12.43 -12.23
CA LYS A 17 17.84 -12.63 -13.69
C LYS A 17 19.15 -12.10 -14.27
N ASN A 18 19.67 -11.00 -13.73
CA ASN A 18 20.90 -10.33 -14.18
C ASN A 18 21.70 -9.82 -12.96
N PRO A 19 22.46 -10.69 -12.27
CA PRO A 19 23.32 -10.26 -11.16
C PRO A 19 24.50 -9.44 -11.69
N SER A 20 24.91 -8.43 -10.93
CA SER A 20 26.06 -7.58 -11.30
C SER A 20 27.37 -8.38 -11.28
N LEU A 21 28.43 -7.87 -11.92
CA LEU A 21 29.75 -8.52 -11.88
C LEU A 21 30.25 -8.70 -10.44
N THR A 22 30.09 -7.69 -9.60
CA THR A 22 30.49 -7.75 -8.17
C THR A 22 29.70 -8.82 -7.39
N GLN A 23 28.43 -9.02 -7.73
CA GLN A 23 27.57 -10.04 -7.12
C GLN A 23 27.94 -11.45 -7.59
N LYS A 24 28.27 -11.62 -8.88
CA LYS A 24 28.79 -12.88 -9.42
C LYS A 24 30.10 -13.27 -8.75
N THR A 25 31.07 -12.35 -8.68
CA THR A 25 32.36 -12.58 -8.00
C THR A 25 32.18 -12.88 -6.51
N LEU A 26 31.20 -12.26 -5.85
CA LEU A 26 30.88 -12.58 -4.45
C LEU A 26 30.42 -14.03 -4.29
N VAL A 27 29.52 -14.51 -5.18
CA VAL A 27 29.03 -15.90 -5.15
C VAL A 27 30.16 -16.89 -5.45
N GLU A 28 30.99 -16.59 -6.45
CA GLU A 28 32.16 -17.41 -6.79
C GLU A 28 33.12 -17.56 -5.60
N LEU A 29 33.50 -16.45 -4.96
CA LEU A 29 34.38 -16.47 -3.79
C LEU A 29 33.74 -17.13 -2.57
N TYR A 30 32.42 -17.03 -2.43
CA TYR A 30 31.67 -17.68 -1.36
C TYR A 30 31.63 -19.21 -1.53
N ASN A 31 31.57 -19.71 -2.76
CA ASN A 31 31.53 -21.14 -3.05
C ASN A 31 32.88 -21.85 -2.88
N ILE A 32 33.99 -21.11 -2.84
CA ILE A 32 35.31 -21.69 -2.54
C ILE A 32 35.32 -22.22 -1.10
N PRO A 33 35.65 -23.50 -0.86
CA PRO A 33 35.76 -24.06 0.49
C PRO A 33 36.76 -23.27 1.34
N GLU A 34 36.47 -23.07 2.62
CA GLU A 34 37.25 -22.20 3.50
C GLU A 34 38.73 -22.60 3.59
N HIS A 35 39.02 -23.90 3.53
CA HIS A 35 40.38 -24.46 3.56
C HIS A 35 41.19 -24.23 2.27
N GLU A 36 40.53 -23.83 1.18
CA GLU A 36 41.16 -23.51 -0.12
C GLU A 36 41.24 -21.99 -0.38
N ARG A 37 40.74 -21.16 0.54
CA ARG A 37 40.73 -19.70 0.36
C ARG A 37 42.10 -19.10 0.65
N THR A 38 42.64 -18.42 -0.36
CA THR A 38 43.84 -17.60 -0.17
C THR A 38 43.55 -16.38 0.72
N PRO A 39 44.54 -15.82 1.44
CA PRO A 39 44.37 -14.59 2.22
C PRO A 39 43.82 -13.42 1.39
N THR A 40 44.21 -13.35 0.12
CA THR A 40 43.72 -12.37 -0.87
C THR A 40 42.24 -12.55 -1.16
N ASN A 41 41.79 -13.80 -1.41
CA ASN A 41 40.38 -14.12 -1.64
C ASN A 41 39.52 -13.77 -0.43
N THR A 42 39.99 -14.05 0.78
CA THR A 42 39.31 -13.70 2.03
C THR A 42 39.17 -12.17 2.20
N LYS A 43 40.20 -11.39 1.84
CA LYS A 43 40.14 -9.92 1.86
C LYS A 43 39.16 -9.37 0.82
N HIS A 44 39.15 -9.92 -0.38
CA HIS A 44 38.21 -9.53 -1.43
C HIS A 44 36.76 -9.87 -1.05
N LEU A 45 36.53 -11.08 -0.56
CA LEU A 45 35.23 -11.53 -0.06
C LEU A 45 34.69 -10.59 1.03
N ASN A 46 35.51 -10.26 2.03
CA ASN A 46 35.11 -9.35 3.10
C ASN A 46 34.78 -7.94 2.59
N THR A 47 35.50 -7.45 1.59
CA THR A 47 35.22 -6.15 0.95
C THR A 47 33.87 -6.18 0.22
N LEU A 48 33.62 -7.23 -0.57
CA LEU A 48 32.36 -7.40 -1.30
C LEU A 48 31.16 -7.56 -0.36
N ILE A 49 31.32 -8.31 0.74
CA ILE A 49 30.29 -8.44 1.79
C ILE A 49 29.96 -7.07 2.38
N LYS A 50 30.94 -6.24 2.70
CA LYS A 50 30.71 -4.89 3.25
C LYS A 50 29.96 -3.99 2.26
N ALA A 51 30.32 -4.05 0.97
CA ALA A 51 29.64 -3.31 -0.08
C ALA A 51 28.17 -3.72 -0.20
N GLU A 52 27.88 -5.02 -0.27
CA GLU A 52 26.51 -5.55 -0.34
C GLU A 52 25.68 -5.21 0.91
N ARG A 53 26.27 -5.28 2.12
CA ARG A 53 25.58 -4.88 3.35
C ARG A 53 25.21 -3.40 3.35
N THR A 54 26.08 -2.56 2.81
CA THR A 54 25.83 -1.11 2.72
C THR A 54 24.72 -0.82 1.71
N ALA A 55 24.76 -1.48 0.56
CA ALA A 55 23.72 -1.38 -0.46
C ALA A 55 22.36 -1.86 0.06
N ASP A 56 22.32 -3.00 0.77
CA ASP A 56 21.09 -3.55 1.35
C ASP A 56 20.49 -2.60 2.41
N ARG A 57 21.33 -2.03 3.28
CA ARG A 57 20.91 -1.00 4.24
C ARG A 57 20.37 0.25 3.56
N ALA A 58 21.04 0.74 2.53
CA ALA A 58 20.57 1.89 1.76
C ALA A 58 19.22 1.59 1.10
N ALA A 59 19.05 0.43 0.48
CA ALA A 59 17.78 0.00 -0.10
C ALA A 59 16.67 -0.16 0.94
N ALA A 60 16.98 -0.67 2.15
CA ALA A 60 16.04 -0.74 3.26
C ALA A 60 15.60 0.66 3.73
N ALA A 61 16.53 1.60 3.89
CA ALA A 61 16.23 2.98 4.25
C ALA A 61 15.36 3.68 3.20
N GLN A 62 15.67 3.51 1.91
CA GLN A 62 14.86 4.05 0.81
C GLN A 62 13.44 3.46 0.80
N ARG A 63 13.30 2.15 1.05
CA ARG A 63 11.98 1.51 1.19
C ARG A 63 11.20 2.09 2.38
N ALA A 64 11.84 2.29 3.52
CA ALA A 64 11.21 2.90 4.70
C ALA A 64 10.76 4.34 4.42
N ALA A 65 11.59 5.17 3.78
CA ALA A 65 11.24 6.53 3.39
C ALA A 65 10.03 6.55 2.44
N LYS A 66 10.01 5.68 1.42
CA LYS A 66 8.88 5.55 0.50
C LYS A 66 7.61 5.08 1.21
N LYS A 67 7.73 4.24 2.23
CA LYS A 67 6.60 3.71 3.02
C LYS A 67 5.84 4.84 3.72
N ILE A 68 6.55 5.82 4.30
CA ILE A 68 5.94 6.99 4.97
C ILE A 68 4.95 7.71 4.05
N PHE A 69 5.39 8.06 2.84
CA PHE A 69 4.53 8.72 1.86
C PHE A 69 3.41 7.82 1.33
N THR A 70 3.70 6.53 1.19
CA THR A 70 2.71 5.54 0.72
C THR A 70 1.61 5.31 1.76
N GLU A 71 1.93 5.33 3.05
CA GLU A 71 0.98 5.13 4.14
C GLU A 71 -0.01 6.29 4.26
N GLU A 72 0.45 7.53 4.19
CA GLU A 72 -0.44 8.69 4.17
C GLU A 72 -1.36 8.69 2.95
N GLN A 73 -0.81 8.40 1.77
CA GLN A 73 -1.63 8.29 0.56
C GLN A 73 -2.59 7.10 0.61
N ALA A 74 -2.18 5.98 1.20
CA ALA A 74 -3.05 4.82 1.40
C ALA A 74 -4.20 5.16 2.34
N LYS A 75 -3.93 5.89 3.44
CA LYS A 75 -4.97 6.37 4.36
C LYS A 75 -5.97 7.29 3.66
N LYS A 76 -5.49 8.31 2.92
CA LYS A 76 -6.33 9.22 2.12
C LYS A 76 -7.17 8.46 1.09
N ARG A 77 -6.60 7.47 0.40
CA ARG A 77 -7.32 6.61 -0.56
C ARG A 77 -8.37 5.75 0.13
N LYS A 78 -8.07 5.18 1.30
CA LYS A 78 -9.01 4.39 2.09
C LYS A 78 -10.19 5.25 2.55
N GLU A 79 -9.93 6.44 3.09
CA GLU A 79 -10.96 7.39 3.52
C GLU A 79 -11.85 7.82 2.35
N ARG A 80 -11.24 8.17 1.19
CA ARG A 80 -11.99 8.49 -0.03
C ARG A 80 -12.86 7.32 -0.50
N THR A 81 -12.30 6.12 -0.54
CA THR A 81 -13.02 4.91 -0.96
C THR A 81 -14.17 4.60 -0.02
N HIS A 82 -13.94 4.68 1.29
CA HIS A 82 -14.99 4.51 2.30
C HIS A 82 -16.12 5.52 2.13
N LYS A 83 -15.79 6.80 1.92
CA LYS A 83 -16.79 7.85 1.62
C LYS A 83 -17.59 7.52 0.36
N LEU A 84 -16.95 7.10 -0.72
CA LEU A 84 -17.63 6.75 -1.97
C LEU A 84 -18.55 5.53 -1.81
N VAL A 85 -18.10 4.50 -1.09
CA VAL A 85 -18.92 3.33 -0.78
C VAL A 85 -20.13 3.70 0.08
N GLN A 86 -19.95 4.57 1.08
CA GLN A 86 -21.05 5.07 1.88
C GLN A 86 -22.07 5.82 1.03
N LEU A 87 -21.62 6.70 0.13
CA LEU A 87 -22.51 7.41 -0.80
C LEU A 87 -23.24 6.44 -1.74
N GLY A 88 -22.56 5.43 -2.28
CA GLY A 88 -23.17 4.37 -3.09
C GLY A 88 -24.25 3.61 -2.32
N ALA A 89 -23.98 3.25 -1.07
CA ALA A 89 -24.94 2.55 -0.21
C ALA A 89 -26.20 3.40 0.07
N LEU A 90 -26.12 4.74 0.06
CA LEU A 90 -27.30 5.60 0.19
C LEU A 90 -28.23 5.45 -1.01
N PHE A 91 -27.70 5.30 -2.23
CA PHE A 91 -28.53 5.05 -3.41
C PHE A 91 -29.24 3.70 -3.32
N GLU A 92 -28.56 2.66 -2.85
CA GLU A 92 -29.19 1.35 -2.60
C GLU A 92 -30.30 1.46 -1.53
N ILE A 93 -30.07 2.21 -0.44
CA ILE A 93 -31.10 2.45 0.60
C ILE A 93 -32.32 3.15 0.01
N ALA A 94 -32.09 4.12 -0.87
CA ALA A 94 -33.14 4.91 -1.49
C ALA A 94 -33.80 4.20 -2.69
N ASN A 95 -33.39 2.96 -3.03
CA ASN A 95 -33.79 2.24 -4.25
C ASN A 95 -33.55 3.04 -5.53
N LEU A 96 -32.46 3.82 -5.56
CA LEU A 96 -32.05 4.67 -6.66
C LEU A 96 -30.90 4.06 -7.49
N ASP A 97 -30.47 2.84 -7.15
CA ASP A 97 -29.32 2.13 -7.73
C ASP A 97 -29.50 1.72 -9.19
N ASN A 98 -30.75 1.58 -9.66
CA ASN A 98 -31.07 1.24 -11.05
C ASN A 98 -31.26 2.46 -11.97
N HIS A 99 -31.19 3.67 -11.44
CA HIS A 99 -31.40 4.90 -12.22
C HIS A 99 -30.15 5.33 -12.99
N ASN A 100 -30.35 6.07 -14.08
CA ASN A 100 -29.25 6.57 -14.89
C ASN A 100 -28.41 7.59 -14.08
N PRO A 101 -27.07 7.51 -14.10
CA PRO A 101 -26.19 8.48 -13.44
C PRO A 101 -26.52 9.95 -13.72
N ALA A 102 -27.00 10.29 -14.93
CA ALA A 102 -27.40 11.65 -15.28
C ALA A 102 -28.65 12.12 -14.54
N GLU A 103 -29.63 11.24 -14.32
CA GLU A 103 -30.85 11.53 -13.55
C GLU A 103 -30.51 11.78 -12.08
N LEU A 104 -29.68 10.90 -11.51
CA LEU A 104 -29.20 11.03 -10.13
C LEU A 104 -28.41 12.33 -9.93
N LEU A 105 -27.52 12.66 -10.86
CA LEU A 105 -26.78 13.91 -10.83
C LEU A 105 -27.71 15.12 -10.93
N GLY A 106 -28.74 15.06 -11.79
CA GLY A 106 -29.76 16.11 -11.90
C GLY A 106 -30.49 16.36 -10.58
N ILE A 107 -30.93 15.29 -9.89
CA ILE A 107 -31.57 15.38 -8.57
C ILE A 107 -30.63 16.05 -7.55
N LEU A 108 -29.37 15.63 -7.50
CA LEU A 108 -28.38 16.19 -6.58
C LEU A 108 -28.07 17.65 -6.88
N LEU A 109 -27.97 18.05 -8.15
CA LEU A 109 -27.76 19.43 -8.55
C LEU A 109 -28.96 20.30 -8.15
N LYS A 110 -30.19 19.82 -8.34
CA LYS A 110 -31.39 20.53 -7.88
C LYS A 110 -31.48 20.66 -6.37
N ALA A 111 -31.06 19.65 -5.62
CA ALA A 111 -30.94 19.76 -4.18
C ALA A 111 -29.84 20.75 -3.76
N ALA A 112 -28.72 20.80 -4.49
CA ALA A 112 -27.60 21.70 -4.22
C ALA A 112 -27.90 23.19 -4.54
N GLU A 113 -28.91 23.48 -5.37
CA GLU A 113 -29.40 24.84 -5.61
C GLU A 113 -30.10 25.45 -4.38
N LEU A 114 -30.54 24.62 -3.42
CA LEU A 114 -31.20 25.12 -2.21
C LEU A 114 -30.21 25.85 -1.28
N PRO A 115 -30.62 26.96 -0.64
CA PRO A 115 -29.82 27.61 0.38
C PRO A 115 -29.44 26.63 1.50
N GLN A 116 -28.26 26.82 2.09
CA GLN A 116 -27.78 25.94 3.16
C GLN A 116 -28.69 25.98 4.41
N ASP A 117 -29.34 27.12 4.66
CA ASP A 117 -30.29 27.32 5.77
C ASP A 117 -31.74 26.95 5.38
N ASP A 118 -31.96 26.33 4.23
CA ASP A 118 -33.30 25.90 3.82
C ASP A 118 -33.84 24.84 4.81
N PRO A 119 -35.06 25.03 5.36
CA PRO A 119 -35.65 24.11 6.33
C PRO A 119 -35.81 22.68 5.80
N LYS A 120 -35.83 22.47 4.47
CA LYS A 120 -35.84 21.14 3.86
C LYS A 120 -34.64 20.30 4.29
N TRP A 121 -33.48 20.90 4.54
CA TRP A 121 -32.29 20.16 5.01
C TRP A 121 -32.51 19.54 6.39
N ALA A 122 -33.23 20.22 7.28
CA ALA A 122 -33.59 19.66 8.58
C ALA A 122 -34.58 18.50 8.43
N LEU A 123 -35.63 18.69 7.62
CA LEU A 123 -36.62 17.66 7.35
C LEU A 123 -36.00 16.40 6.71
N TRP A 124 -35.15 16.57 5.71
CA TRP A 124 -34.45 15.45 5.06
C TRP A 124 -33.49 14.73 6.00
N ARG A 125 -32.82 15.46 6.90
CA ARG A 125 -31.96 14.86 7.93
C ARG A 125 -32.76 13.95 8.86
N GLU A 126 -33.91 14.43 9.35
CA GLU A 126 -34.78 13.63 10.23
C GLU A 126 -35.28 12.36 9.53
N TYR A 127 -35.81 12.50 8.30
CA TYR A 127 -36.29 11.38 7.52
C TYR A 127 -35.18 10.36 7.19
N GLY A 128 -34.01 10.85 6.79
CA GLY A 128 -32.83 10.01 6.53
C GLY A 128 -32.36 9.27 7.78
N GLN A 129 -32.34 9.94 8.94
CA GLN A 129 -31.93 9.33 10.20
C GLN A 129 -32.89 8.22 10.65
N GLN A 130 -34.20 8.41 10.49
CA GLN A 130 -35.21 7.39 10.78
C GLN A 130 -34.99 6.15 9.90
N THR A 131 -34.79 6.33 8.60
CA THR A 131 -34.53 5.24 7.64
C THR A 131 -33.25 4.47 7.98
N LEU A 132 -32.18 5.18 8.35
CA LEU A 132 -30.91 4.56 8.77
C LEU A 132 -31.05 3.75 10.05
N ASN A 133 -31.84 4.24 11.02
CA ASN A 133 -32.08 3.54 12.29
C ASN A 133 -32.89 2.26 12.05
N GLN A 134 -33.98 2.32 11.26
CA GLN A 134 -34.78 1.15 10.90
C GLN A 134 -33.93 0.04 10.26
N ARG A 135 -33.01 0.40 9.35
CA ARG A 135 -32.10 -0.59 8.72
C ARG A 135 -31.10 -1.19 9.72
N LYS A 136 -30.67 -0.46 10.76
CA LYS A 136 -29.80 -0.99 11.82
C LYS A 136 -30.54 -1.97 12.71
N ASP A 137 -31.79 -1.68 13.05
CA ASP A 137 -32.61 -2.53 13.91
C ASP A 137 -33.02 -3.82 13.18
N ASN A 138 -33.33 -3.75 11.89
CA ASN A 138 -33.62 -4.93 11.06
C ASN A 138 -32.40 -5.85 10.79
N LYS A 139 -31.18 -5.42 11.15
CA LYS A 139 -29.94 -6.19 10.99
C LYS A 139 -29.44 -6.83 12.29
N LYS A 140 -30.07 -6.53 13.43
CA LYS A 140 -29.80 -7.17 14.73
C LYS A 140 -30.64 -8.43 14.89
#